data_AF-A0A923X3R9-F1
#
_entry.id   AF-A0A923X3R9-F1
#
_cell.length_a   1.000
_cell.length_b   1.000
_cell.length_c   1.000
_cell.angle_alpha   90.00
_cell.angle_beta   90.00
_cell.angle_gamma   90.00
#
_symmetry.space_group_name_H-M   'P 1'
#
loop_
_entity.id
_entity.type
_entity.pdbx_description
1 polymer ?
#
loop_
_entity_poly.entity_id
_entity_poly.type
_entity_poly.pdbx_seq_one_letter_code
_entity_poly.pdbx_strand_id
1 'polypeptide(L)' 'MQVIEASDVHDARDAYLKVLNKRGVDLVPSMAIYVETVHRHRQVTGSWLCYVAQAVPMAA' A
#
# COMPACT_ATOMS: atom_id res chain seq x y z
N MET A 1 -2.65 7.38 3.15
CA MET A 1 -2.08 6.31 4.00
C MET A 1 -3.22 5.53 4.64
N GLN A 2 -3.15 4.21 4.64
CA GLN A 2 -4.14 3.32 5.25
C GLN A 2 -3.49 2.00 5.67
N VAL A 3 -3.94 1.42 6.79
CA VAL A 3 -3.55 0.06 7.20
C VAL A 3 -4.53 -0.94 6.59
N ILE A 4 -3.99 -2.00 5.98
CA ILE A 4 -4.74 -3.10 5.37
C ILE A 4 -4.28 -4.42 6.00
N GLU A 5 -5.24 -5.27 6.37
CA GLU A 5 -4.96 -6.65 6.77
C GLU A 5 -5.05 -7.54 5.55
N ALA A 6 -3.98 -8.28 5.27
CA ALA A 6 -3.85 -9.15 4.11
C ALA A 6 -2.82 -10.24 4.36
N SER A 7 -2.93 -11.34 3.61
CA SER A 7 -2.01 -12.49 3.72
C SER A 7 -0.58 -12.11 3.36
N ASP A 8 -0.42 -11.28 2.33
CA ASP A 8 0.88 -10.82 1.83
C ASP A 8 0.84 -9.39 1.27
N VAL A 9 2.01 -8.91 0.86
CA VAL A 9 2.25 -7.55 0.37
C VAL A 9 1.50 -7.24 -0.94
N HIS A 10 1.32 -8.23 -1.82
CA HIS A 10 0.63 -8.06 -3.10
C HIS A 10 -0.87 -7.93 -2.88
N ASP A 11 -1.44 -8.79 -2.04
CA ASP A 11 -2.85 -8.70 -1.63
C ASP A 11 -3.15 -7.34 -0.98
N ALA A 12 -2.26 -6.86 -0.10
CA ALA A 12 -2.38 -5.55 0.52
C ALA A 12 -2.35 -4.40 -0.51
N ARG A 13 -1.45 -4.49 -1.50
CA ARG A 13 -1.35 -3.50 -2.59
C ARG A 13 -2.61 -3.46 -3.43
N ASP A 14 -3.14 -4.61 -3.82
CA ASP A 14 -4.34 -4.72 -4.65
C ASP A 14 -5.59 -4.25 -3.90
N ALA A 15 -5.69 -4.57 -2.61
CA ALA A 15 -6.73 -4.02 -1.74
C ALA A 15 -6.62 -2.49 -1.64
N TYR A 16 -5.40 -1.94 -1.54
CA TYR A 16 -5.21 -0.49 -1.50
C TYR A 16 -5.57 0.19 -2.82
N LEU A 17 -5.24 -0.40 -3.97
CA LEU A 17 -5.67 0.07 -5.30
C LEU A 17 -7.20 0.20 -5.38
N LYS A 18 -7.94 -0.79 -4.88
CA LYS A 18 -9.40 -0.73 -4.82
C LYS A 18 -9.89 0.42 -3.94
N VAL A 19 -9.19 0.72 -2.85
CA VAL A 19 -9.53 1.87 -2.00
C VAL A 19 -9.26 3.20 -2.72
N LEU A 20 -8.13 3.35 -3.42
CA LEU A 20 -7.82 4.55 -4.19
C LEU A 20 -8.87 4.80 -5.27
N ASN A 21 -9.25 3.76 -6.02
CA ASN A 21 -10.32 3.84 -7.02
C ASN A 21 -11.66 4.29 -6.42
N LYS A 22 -12.05 3.74 -5.26
CA LYS A 22 -13.27 4.17 -4.55
C LYS A 22 -13.22 5.63 -4.08
N ARG A 23 -12.02 6.17 -3.87
CA ARG A 23 -11.81 7.57 -3.48
C ARG A 23 -11.63 8.51 -4.69
N GLY A 24 -11.67 7.98 -5.91
CA GLY A 24 -11.42 8.77 -7.13
C GLY A 24 -9.98 9.24 -7.24
N VAL A 25 -9.02 8.54 -6.62
CA VAL A 25 -7.60 8.87 -6.72
C VAL A 25 -7.01 8.09 -7.89
N ASP A 26 -6.63 8.81 -8.94
CA ASP A 26 -5.93 8.27 -10.10
C ASP A 26 -4.40 8.34 -9.87
N LEU A 27 -3.70 7.26 -10.18
CA LEU A 27 -2.24 7.18 -10.03
C LEU A 27 -1.57 7.67 -11.30
N VAL A 28 -0.96 8.86 -11.22
CA VAL A 28 -0.13 9.39 -12.31
C VAL A 28 1.24 8.69 -12.35
N PRO A 29 1.96 8.70 -13.49
CA PRO A 29 3.25 8.01 -13.62
C PRO A 29 4.34 8.43 -12.63
N SER A 30 4.23 9.63 -12.04
CA SER A 30 5.13 10.14 -11.01
C SER A 30 4.76 9.68 -9.59
N MET A 31 3.76 8.81 -9.43
CA MET A 31 3.32 8.27 -8.15
C MET A 31 3.56 6.76 -8.07
N ALA A 32 3.91 6.29 -6.88
CA ALA A 32 4.04 4.87 -6.57
C ALA A 32 3.27 4.53 -5.29
N ILE A 33 2.78 3.29 -5.23
CA ILE A 33 2.24 2.71 -4.00
C ILE A 33 3.38 2.07 -3.24
N TYR A 34 3.57 2.52 -2.00
CA TYR A 34 4.45 1.91 -1.02
C TYR A 34 3.63 1.06 -0.06
N VAL A 35 4.16 -0.11 0.28
CA VAL A 35 3.54 -1.07 1.20
C VAL A 35 4.61 -1.49 2.21
N GLU A 36 4.37 -1.18 3.47
CA GLU A 36 5.28 -1.50 4.57
C GLU A 36 4.61 -2.45 5.56
N THR A 37 5.34 -3.46 6.04
CA THR A 37 4.84 -4.35 7.09
C THR A 37 4.70 -3.58 8.40
N VAL A 38 3.53 -3.65 9.03
CA VAL A 38 3.28 -3.10 10.36
C VAL A 38 3.16 -4.26 11.33
N HIS A 39 4.12 -4.37 12.24
CA HIS A 39 4.06 -5.36 13.32
C HIS A 39 3.20 -4.83 14.47
N ARG A 40 2.05 -5.47 14.73
CA ARG A 40 1.26 -5.22 15.94
C ARG A 40 1.47 -6.32 16.98
N HIS A 41 1.44 -5.94 18.25
CA HIS A 41 1.50 -6.92 19.35
C HIS A 41 0.27 -7.84 19.27
N ARG A 42 0.51 -9.17 19.23
CA ARG A 42 -0.51 -10.26 19.13
C ARG A 42 -1.24 -10.38 17.79
N GLN A 43 -0.59 -10.06 16.67
CA GLN A 43 -1.24 -10.17 15.38
C GLN A 43 -1.24 -11.60 14.81
N VAL A 44 -2.39 -12.02 14.27
CA VAL A 44 -2.62 -13.36 13.67
C VAL A 44 -2.41 -13.34 12.14
N THR A 45 -2.59 -12.18 11.51
CA THR A 45 -2.45 -11.93 10.06
C THR A 45 -1.48 -10.77 9.80
N GLY A 46 -0.92 -10.68 8.59
CA GLY A 46 -0.07 -9.56 8.21
C GLY A 46 -0.85 -8.24 8.18
N SER A 47 -0.32 -7.20 8.83
CA SER A 47 -0.78 -5.82 8.62
C SER A 47 0.20 -5.05 7.76
N TRP A 48 -0.36 -4.24 6.88
CA TRP A 48 0.39 -3.53 5.84
C TRP A 48 -0.03 -2.06 5.83
N LEU A 49 0.92 -1.16 5.99
CA LEU A 49 0.72 0.27 5.78
C LEU A 49 0.88 0.58 4.30
N CYS A 50 -0.22 0.95 3.65
CA CYS A 50 -0.23 1.33 2.24
C CYS A 50 -0.36 2.84 2.10
N TYR A 51 0.48 3.46 1.27
CA TYR A 51 0.40 4.88 0.95
C TYR A 51 0.90 5.17 -0.46
N VAL A 52 0.46 6.32 -0.99
CA VAL A 52 0.96 6.84 -2.28
C VAL A 52 1.99 7.90 -1.95
N ALA A 53 3.14 7.84 -2.61
CA ALA A 53 4.17 8.87 -2.57
C ALA A 53 4.71 9.10 -3.98
N GLN A 54 5.54 10.13 -4.16
CA GLN A 54 6.22 10.33 -5.44
C GLN A 54 7.12 9.13 -5.73
N ALA A 55 7.07 8.64 -6.97
CA ALA A 55 7.96 7.61 -7.45
C ALA A 55 9.39 8.17 -7.42
N VAL A 56 10.19 7.71 -6.46
CA VAL A 56 11.62 8.00 -6.49
C VAL A 56 12.21 7.20 -7.64
N PRO A 57 12.84 7.83 -8.66
CA PRO A 57 13.54 7.07 -9.68
C PRO A 57 14.59 6.21 -8.96
N MET A 58 14.53 4.88 -9.12
CA MET A 58 15.64 4.03 -8.69
C MET A 58 16.89 4.57 -9.39
N ALA A 59 17.87 5.04 -8.62
CA ALA A 59 19.19 5.31 -9.14
C ALA A 59 19.69 4.00 -9.79
N ALA A 60 19.97 4.07 -11.09
CA ALA A 60 20.45 2.96 -11.90
C ALA A 60 21.86 2.51 -11.49
#